data_AF-A0A2H1W2G4-F1
#
_entry.id   AF-A0A2H1W2G4-F1
#
_cell.length_a   1.000
_cell.length_b   1.000
_cell.length_c   1.000
_cell.angle_alpha   90.00
_cell.angle_beta   90.00
_cell.angle_gamma   90.00
#
_symmetry.space_group_name_H-M   'P 1'
#
loop_
_entity.id
_entity.type
_entity.pdbx_description
1 polymer ?
#
loop_
_entity_poly.entity_id
_entity_poly.type
_entity_poly.pdbx_seq_one_letter_code
_entity_poly.pdbx_strand_id
1 'polypeptide(L)'
;QPFGFVCQITVNEDWIARAILRLIEQEKYVVEGGGAVGVAAIMAGLVPELSGKKVVCILSGGNIDTTILGRCLERGLAAEQRLVKFKVTVSDRPGGIAELCKLISCTGVSIKDIIQERAWVHGDIFSVRVKVVCETRGPEHLEELRGVIATTYREWDFAGEYDAYPRRNSTESLDDVSH
;
A
#
# COMPACT_ATOMS: atom_id res chain seq x y z
N GLN A 1 -19.80 42.81 -15.94
CA GLN A 1 -19.42 41.49 -16.48
C GLN A 1 -19.07 40.63 -15.28
N PRO A 2 -19.77 39.52 -14.97
CA PRO A 2 -19.37 38.73 -13.83
C PRO A 2 -18.08 37.98 -14.17
N PHE A 3 -17.22 37.95 -13.16
CA PHE A 3 -15.87 37.43 -13.12
C PHE A 3 -15.77 35.97 -13.63
N GLY A 4 -14.65 35.66 -14.29
CA GLY A 4 -14.34 34.33 -14.78
C GLY A 4 -14.43 33.28 -13.68
N PHE A 5 -15.13 32.18 -13.97
CA PHE A 5 -15.22 31.02 -13.10
C PHE A 5 -13.83 30.41 -12.94
N VAL A 6 -13.23 30.54 -11.76
CA VAL A 6 -12.06 29.74 -11.38
C VAL A 6 -12.58 28.39 -10.92
N CYS A 7 -12.38 27.35 -11.73
CA CYS A 7 -12.61 25.97 -11.31
C CYS A 7 -11.34 25.46 -10.63
N GLN A 8 -11.41 25.19 -9.32
CA GLN A 8 -10.32 24.63 -8.54
C GLN A 8 -10.66 23.20 -8.12
N ILE A 9 -9.69 22.30 -8.25
CA ILE A 9 -9.82 20.89 -7.91
C ILE A 9 -8.73 20.54 -6.90
N THR A 10 -9.09 19.77 -5.86
CA THR A 10 -8.15 19.28 -4.86
C THR A 10 -7.85 17.81 -5.15
N VAL A 11 -6.57 17.43 -5.12
CA VAL A 11 -6.12 16.07 -5.44
C VAL A 11 -5.33 15.54 -4.25
N ASN A 12 -5.64 14.31 -3.82
CA ASN A 12 -4.90 13.65 -2.73
C ASN A 12 -3.48 13.28 -3.15
N GLU A 13 -2.54 13.32 -2.20
CA GLU A 13 -1.14 12.98 -2.46
C GLU A 13 -0.94 11.57 -3.04
N ASP A 14 -1.77 10.60 -2.64
CA ASP A 14 -1.72 9.24 -3.17
C ASP A 14 -1.94 9.21 -4.69
N TRP A 15 -2.86 10.03 -5.19
CA TRP A 15 -3.12 10.15 -6.63
C TRP A 15 -1.97 10.85 -7.36
N ILE A 16 -1.33 11.83 -6.71
CA ILE A 16 -0.13 12.49 -7.24
C ILE A 16 1.01 11.46 -7.35
N ALA A 17 1.23 10.64 -6.33
CA ALA A 17 2.24 9.58 -6.34
C ALA A 17 1.98 8.53 -7.45
N ARG A 18 0.73 8.08 -7.61
CA ARG A 18 0.31 7.20 -8.72
C ARG A 18 0.57 7.84 -10.09
N ALA A 19 0.27 9.12 -10.24
CA ALA A 19 0.51 9.83 -11.50
C ALA A 19 1.99 9.92 -11.85
N ILE A 20 2.86 10.25 -10.87
CA ILE A 20 4.32 10.26 -11.07
C ILE A 20 4.82 8.86 -11.47
N LEU A 21 4.38 7.82 -10.75
CA LEU A 21 4.72 6.43 -11.06
C LEU A 21 4.32 6.07 -12.51
N ARG A 22 3.07 6.37 -12.88
CA ARG A 22 2.54 6.08 -14.22
C ARG A 22 3.29 6.81 -15.32
N LEU A 23 3.62 8.09 -15.12
CA LEU A 23 4.38 8.90 -16.08
C LEU A 23 5.78 8.33 -16.33
N ILE A 24 6.43 7.77 -15.31
CA ILE A 24 7.73 7.12 -15.46
C ILE A 24 7.59 5.74 -16.11
N GLU A 25 6.61 4.95 -15.69
CA GLU A 25 6.45 3.58 -16.17
C GLU A 25 6.02 3.52 -17.64
N GLN A 26 5.13 4.42 -18.07
CA GLN A 26 4.59 4.40 -19.43
C GLN A 26 5.28 5.42 -20.34
N GLU A 27 5.39 6.66 -19.89
CA GLU A 27 5.80 7.78 -20.75
C GLU A 27 7.29 8.13 -20.60
N LYS A 28 7.99 7.54 -19.61
CA LYS A 28 9.40 7.79 -19.29
C LYS A 28 9.71 9.24 -18.92
N TYR A 29 8.70 10.01 -18.49
CA TYR A 29 8.90 11.38 -18.01
C TYR A 29 9.11 11.43 -16.51
N VAL A 30 10.12 12.19 -16.10
CA VAL A 30 10.38 12.53 -14.70
C VAL A 30 9.74 13.88 -14.42
N VAL A 31 8.81 13.93 -13.47
CA VAL A 31 8.07 15.14 -13.11
C VAL A 31 8.00 15.32 -11.60
N GLU A 32 7.87 16.57 -11.18
CA GLU A 32 7.55 16.92 -9.79
C GLU A 32 6.07 16.73 -9.47
N GLY A 33 5.73 16.71 -8.17
CA GLY A 33 4.35 16.60 -7.71
C GLY A 33 3.41 17.63 -8.32
N GLY A 34 3.81 18.91 -8.34
CA GLY A 34 3.03 19.99 -8.96
C GLY A 34 2.78 19.79 -10.46
N GLY A 35 3.76 19.27 -11.19
CA GLY A 35 3.64 18.97 -12.62
C GLY A 35 2.76 17.75 -12.93
N ALA A 36 2.58 16.85 -11.95
CA ALA A 36 1.76 15.65 -12.10
C ALA A 36 0.28 15.84 -11.73
N VAL A 37 -0.11 16.95 -11.09
CA VAL A 37 -1.46 17.16 -10.53
C VAL A 37 -2.56 17.03 -11.58
N GLY A 38 -2.35 17.54 -12.80
CA GLY A 38 -3.34 17.44 -13.87
C GLY A 38 -3.63 15.99 -14.29
N VAL A 39 -2.57 15.18 -14.40
CA VAL A 39 -2.68 13.74 -14.69
C VAL A 39 -3.32 13.01 -13.51
N ALA A 40 -2.93 13.36 -12.28
CA ALA A 40 -3.50 12.79 -11.07
C ALA A 40 -5.01 13.05 -10.94
N ALA A 41 -5.48 14.27 -11.25
CA ALA A 41 -6.91 14.61 -11.22
C ALA A 41 -7.73 13.79 -12.23
N ILE A 42 -7.18 13.55 -13.43
CA ILE A 42 -7.81 12.70 -14.44
C ILE A 42 -7.85 11.25 -13.98
N MET A 43 -6.73 10.71 -13.47
CA MET A 43 -6.66 9.34 -12.95
C MET A 43 -7.61 9.11 -11.78
N ALA A 44 -7.79 10.12 -10.93
CA ALA A 44 -8.71 10.10 -9.79
C ALA A 44 -10.18 10.23 -10.19
N GLY A 45 -10.49 10.49 -11.46
CA GLY A 45 -11.86 10.69 -11.94
C GLY A 45 -12.51 12.00 -11.47
N LEU A 46 -11.71 12.99 -11.08
CA LEU A 46 -12.20 14.28 -10.53
C LEU A 46 -12.69 15.26 -11.60
N VAL A 47 -12.48 14.93 -12.88
CA VAL A 47 -12.86 15.74 -14.05
C VAL A 47 -13.70 14.90 -15.04
N PRO A 48 -14.85 14.34 -14.62
CA PRO A 48 -15.66 13.45 -15.46
C PRO A 48 -16.13 14.11 -16.77
N GLU A 49 -16.27 15.43 -16.79
CA GLU A 49 -16.65 16.23 -17.96
C GLU A 49 -15.63 16.19 -19.10
N LEU A 50 -14.41 15.72 -18.83
CA LEU A 50 -13.35 15.55 -19.84
C LEU A 50 -13.38 14.17 -20.51
N SER A 51 -14.23 13.24 -20.04
CA SER A 51 -14.32 11.90 -20.61
C SER A 51 -14.66 11.93 -22.11
N GLY A 52 -13.94 11.14 -22.90
CA GLY A 52 -14.09 11.06 -24.37
C GLY A 52 -13.54 12.27 -25.14
N LYS A 53 -13.00 13.29 -24.48
CA LYS A 53 -12.40 14.46 -25.14
C LYS A 53 -10.89 14.29 -25.34
N LYS A 54 -10.34 15.04 -26.29
CA LYS A 54 -8.88 15.20 -26.41
C LYS A 54 -8.43 16.24 -25.39
N VAL A 55 -7.65 15.80 -24.41
CA VAL A 55 -7.16 16.61 -23.30
C VAL A 55 -5.65 16.74 -23.38
N VAL A 56 -5.13 17.93 -23.10
CA VAL A 56 -3.69 18.18 -22.99
C VAL A 56 -3.37 18.50 -21.54
N CYS A 57 -2.47 17.72 -20.92
CA CYS A 57 -1.95 18.01 -19.58
C CYS A 57 -0.61 18.73 -19.70
N ILE A 58 -0.47 19.84 -18.97
CA ILE A 58 0.79 20.58 -18.90
C ILE A 58 1.62 19.97 -17.76
N LEU A 59 2.78 19.39 -18.10
CA LEU A 59 3.76 18.90 -17.14
C LEU A 59 4.77 20.03 -16.85
N SER A 60 4.47 20.86 -15.85
CA SER A 60 5.15 22.14 -15.63
C SER A 60 6.51 22.06 -14.90
N GLY A 61 6.85 20.92 -14.28
CA GLY A 61 8.05 20.81 -13.43
C GLY A 61 8.72 19.44 -13.53
N GLY A 62 10.06 19.43 -13.49
CA GLY A 62 10.90 18.23 -13.67
C GLY A 62 12.24 18.28 -12.91
N ASN A 63 12.42 19.21 -11.99
CA ASN A 63 13.62 19.34 -11.14
C ASN A 63 13.40 18.62 -9.79
N ILE A 64 12.98 17.36 -9.86
CA ILE A 64 12.79 16.53 -8.67
C ILE A 64 14.11 15.89 -8.25
N ASP A 65 14.43 15.98 -6.96
CA ASP A 65 15.56 15.27 -6.36
C ASP A 65 15.34 13.74 -6.42
N THR A 66 16.40 12.98 -6.70
CA THR A 66 16.31 11.51 -6.87
C THR A 66 15.84 10.79 -5.61
N THR A 67 16.15 11.31 -4.43
CA THR A 67 15.68 10.76 -3.15
C THR A 67 14.19 10.98 -2.98
N ILE A 68 13.70 12.17 -3.32
CA ILE A 68 12.27 12.49 -3.29
C ILE A 68 11.54 11.63 -4.31
N LEU A 69 12.09 11.52 -5.51
CA LEU A 69 11.54 10.67 -6.57
C LEU A 69 11.39 9.22 -6.11
N GLY A 70 12.43 8.64 -5.50
CA GLY A 70 12.40 7.28 -4.96
C GLY A 70 11.25 7.09 -3.95
N ARG A 71 11.09 8.02 -3.00
CA ARG A 71 9.98 7.98 -2.03
C ARG A 71 8.61 8.12 -2.70
N CYS A 72 8.47 8.95 -3.72
CA CYS A 72 7.23 9.09 -4.49
C CYS A 72 6.89 7.79 -5.23
N LEU A 73 7.88 7.11 -5.81
CA LEU A 73 7.69 5.83 -6.48
C LEU A 73 7.26 4.74 -5.49
N GLU A 74 7.88 4.65 -4.31
CA GLU A 74 7.47 3.71 -3.26
C GLU A 74 6.03 3.96 -2.80
N ARG A 75 5.64 5.22 -2.61
CA ARG A 75 4.25 5.60 -2.28
C ARG A 75 3.28 5.22 -3.40
N GLY A 76 3.66 5.46 -4.66
CA GLY A 76 2.85 5.06 -5.82
C GLY A 76 2.65 3.55 -5.88
N LEU A 77 3.71 2.77 -5.66
CA LEU A 77 3.65 1.30 -5.62
C LEU A 77 2.80 0.81 -4.46
N ALA A 78 2.91 1.44 -3.28
CA ALA A 78 2.08 1.11 -2.13
C ALA A 78 0.60 1.42 -2.40
N ALA A 79 0.30 2.56 -3.01
CA ALA A 79 -1.05 2.95 -3.38
C ALA A 79 -1.65 1.97 -4.41
N GLU A 80 -0.87 1.50 -5.38
CA GLU A 80 -1.27 0.45 -6.33
C GLU A 80 -1.27 -0.96 -5.74
N GLN A 81 -1.05 -1.11 -4.43
CA GLN A 81 -0.97 -2.38 -3.71
C GLN A 81 0.13 -3.33 -4.25
N ARG A 82 1.10 -2.77 -4.97
CA ARG A 82 2.29 -3.46 -5.52
C ARG A 82 3.45 -3.51 -4.54
N LEU A 83 3.44 -2.67 -3.51
CA LEU A 83 4.35 -2.72 -2.37
C LEU A 83 3.53 -2.85 -1.09
N VAL A 84 3.69 -3.96 -0.39
CA VAL A 84 2.83 -4.35 0.72
C VAL A 84 3.66 -4.59 1.96
N LYS A 85 3.12 -4.19 3.10
CA LYS A 85 3.71 -4.44 4.41
C LYS A 85 2.69 -5.13 5.29
N PHE A 86 3.08 -6.20 5.95
CA PHE A 86 2.22 -6.87 6.92
C PHE A 86 3.02 -7.39 8.10
N LYS A 87 2.31 -7.75 9.15
CA LYS A 87 2.83 -8.42 10.32
C LYS A 87 2.13 -9.77 10.46
N VAL A 88 2.88 -10.77 10.88
CA VAL A 88 2.36 -12.10 11.15
C VAL A 88 3.08 -12.68 12.35
N THR A 89 2.35 -13.33 13.25
CA THR A 89 2.95 -14.05 14.38
C THR A 89 3.26 -15.48 13.94
N VAL A 90 4.53 -15.87 14.02
CA VAL A 90 5.00 -17.22 13.65
C VAL A 90 5.68 -17.90 14.84
N SER A 91 5.90 -19.21 14.71
CA SER A 91 6.68 -19.98 15.69
C SER A 91 8.12 -19.46 15.77
N ASP A 92 8.62 -19.21 16.98
CA ASP A 92 10.02 -18.81 17.25
C ASP A 92 10.96 -20.03 17.34
N ARG A 93 10.51 -21.20 16.85
CA ARG A 93 11.35 -22.39 16.69
C ARG A 93 12.12 -22.35 15.37
N PRO A 94 13.28 -23.04 15.26
CA PRO A 94 13.96 -23.24 13.99
C PRO A 94 12.99 -23.77 12.94
N GLY A 95 12.85 -23.05 11.82
CA GLY A 95 11.94 -23.39 10.72
C GLY A 95 10.70 -22.51 10.60
N GLY A 96 10.21 -21.86 11.67
CA GLY A 96 8.95 -21.09 11.59
C GLY A 96 8.98 -19.94 10.58
N ILE A 97 10.11 -19.22 10.52
CA ILE A 97 10.32 -18.17 9.50
C ILE A 97 10.60 -18.77 8.12
N ALA A 98 11.25 -19.95 8.07
CA ALA A 98 11.50 -20.62 6.79
C ALA A 98 10.18 -21.08 6.14
N GLU A 99 9.22 -21.55 6.93
CA GLU A 99 7.86 -21.88 6.48
C GLU A 99 7.14 -20.64 5.95
N LEU A 100 7.22 -19.51 6.66
CA LEU A 100 6.66 -18.23 6.20
C LEU A 100 7.27 -17.80 4.86
N CYS A 101 8.60 -17.77 4.76
CA CYS A 101 9.28 -17.40 3.52
C CYS A 101 8.90 -18.33 2.37
N LYS A 102 8.82 -19.65 2.63
CA LYS A 102 8.42 -20.64 1.63
C LYS A 102 7.00 -20.38 1.15
N LEU A 103 6.06 -20.17 2.06
CA LEU A 103 4.66 -19.87 1.75
C LEU A 103 4.54 -18.63 0.86
N ILE A 104 5.19 -17.52 1.24
CA ILE A 104 5.19 -16.28 0.45
C ILE A 104 5.80 -16.51 -0.94
N SER A 105 6.92 -17.23 -1.01
CA SER A 105 7.58 -17.52 -2.29
C SER A 105 6.74 -18.40 -3.21
N CYS A 106 5.95 -19.33 -2.66
CA CYS A 106 5.05 -20.20 -3.43
C CYS A 106 3.89 -19.44 -4.08
N THR A 107 3.44 -18.34 -3.46
CA THR A 107 2.47 -17.41 -4.08
C THR A 107 3.10 -16.61 -5.23
N GLY A 108 4.44 -16.58 -5.33
CA GLY A 108 5.14 -15.78 -6.35
C GLY A 108 5.34 -14.32 -5.95
N VAL A 109 5.24 -14.03 -4.65
CA VAL A 109 5.49 -12.72 -4.04
C VAL A 109 6.99 -12.56 -3.75
N SER A 110 7.54 -11.38 -4.06
CA SER A 110 8.96 -11.07 -3.82
C SER A 110 9.14 -10.41 -2.46
N ILE A 111 10.03 -10.92 -1.62
CA ILE A 111 10.29 -10.38 -0.28
C ILE A 111 11.37 -9.30 -0.37
N LYS A 112 11.07 -8.10 0.13
CA LYS A 112 12.03 -6.98 0.24
C LYS A 112 12.73 -6.94 1.58
N ASP A 113 11.98 -7.12 2.65
CA ASP A 113 12.48 -6.99 4.01
C ASP A 113 11.70 -7.88 4.98
N ILE A 114 12.39 -8.38 5.98
CA ILE A 114 11.83 -9.19 7.07
C ILE A 114 12.48 -8.75 8.38
N ILE A 115 11.66 -8.27 9.30
CA ILE A 115 12.09 -7.81 10.62
C ILE A 115 11.38 -8.65 11.69
N GLN A 116 12.15 -9.18 12.64
CA GLN A 116 11.64 -9.98 13.76
C GLN A 116 11.57 -9.13 15.03
N GLU A 117 10.39 -9.07 15.64
CA GLU A 117 10.11 -8.34 16.88
C GLU A 117 9.86 -9.35 18.00
N ARG A 118 10.91 -9.70 18.77
CA ARG A 118 10.83 -10.66 19.89
C ARG A 118 10.37 -10.05 21.22
N ALA A 119 10.60 -8.75 21.43
CA ALA A 119 10.42 -8.10 22.72
C ALA A 119 8.95 -7.76 23.09
N TRP A 120 8.00 -7.97 22.18
CA TRP A 120 6.65 -7.39 22.29
C TRP A 120 5.50 -8.41 22.19
N VAL A 121 5.80 -9.71 22.19
CA VAL A 121 4.75 -10.75 22.11
C VAL A 121 4.22 -11.02 23.51
N HIS A 122 3.04 -10.47 23.80
CA HIS A 122 2.34 -10.73 25.06
C HIS A 122 1.70 -12.12 24.98
N GLY A 123 2.19 -13.08 25.77
CA GLY A 123 1.46 -14.32 26.08
C GLY A 123 2.15 -15.64 25.74
N ASP A 124 3.05 -15.71 24.75
CA ASP A 124 3.67 -16.98 24.34
C ASP A 124 5.16 -16.82 23.97
N ILE A 125 6.03 -17.38 24.83
CA ILE A 125 7.51 -17.34 24.71
C ILE A 125 7.99 -18.03 23.43
N PHE A 126 7.16 -18.88 22.81
CA PHE A 126 7.51 -19.63 21.61
C PHE A 126 7.04 -18.97 20.31
N SER A 127 6.65 -17.70 20.35
CA SER A 127 6.16 -16.98 19.17
C SER A 127 6.90 -15.67 18.95
N VAL A 128 7.09 -15.32 17.68
CA VAL A 128 7.76 -14.09 17.25
C VAL A 128 6.89 -13.36 16.23
N ARG A 129 6.72 -12.05 16.42
CA ARG A 129 6.04 -11.22 15.43
C ARG A 129 7.02 -10.84 14.33
N VAL A 130 6.67 -11.16 13.11
CA VAL A 130 7.48 -10.89 11.92
C VAL A 130 6.79 -9.85 11.09
N LYS A 131 7.48 -8.73 10.85
CA LYS A 131 7.06 -7.72 9.89
C LYS A 131 7.72 -8.02 8.56
N VAL A 132 6.92 -8.16 7.52
CA VAL A 132 7.35 -8.43 6.15
C VAL A 132 7.02 -7.24 5.28
N VAL A 133 7.95 -6.84 4.42
CA VAL A 133 7.72 -5.95 3.28
C VAL A 133 7.95 -6.76 2.02
N CYS A 134 7.00 -6.74 1.10
CA CYS A 134 7.04 -7.55 -0.11
C CYS A 134 6.40 -6.83 -1.31
N GLU A 135 6.78 -7.25 -2.51
CA GLU A 135 6.21 -6.76 -3.77
C GLU A 135 5.18 -7.76 -4.32
N THR A 136 4.03 -7.23 -4.71
CA THR A 136 2.98 -7.98 -5.41
C THR A 136 2.83 -7.47 -6.84
N ARG A 137 1.93 -8.09 -7.61
CA ARG A 137 1.60 -7.65 -8.98
C ARG A 137 0.41 -6.70 -9.02
N GLY A 138 -0.15 -6.35 -7.87
CA GLY A 138 -1.35 -5.55 -7.73
C GLY A 138 -2.39 -6.19 -6.80
N PRO A 139 -3.62 -5.65 -6.79
CA PRO A 139 -4.68 -6.00 -5.83
C PRO A 139 -5.04 -7.49 -5.79
N GLU A 140 -5.21 -8.12 -6.95
CA GLU A 140 -5.62 -9.53 -7.04
C GLU A 140 -4.59 -10.48 -6.42
N HIS A 141 -3.31 -10.20 -6.65
CA HIS A 141 -2.21 -11.00 -6.12
C HIS A 141 -2.01 -10.75 -4.62
N LEU A 142 -2.29 -9.54 -4.14
CA LEU A 142 -2.34 -9.25 -2.70
C LEU A 142 -3.46 -10.05 -2.01
N GLU A 143 -4.64 -10.13 -2.62
CA GLU A 143 -5.75 -10.91 -2.07
C GLU A 143 -5.42 -12.41 -1.98
N GLU A 144 -4.72 -12.96 -2.97
CA GLU A 144 -4.20 -14.32 -2.92
C GLU A 144 -3.25 -14.52 -1.74
N LEU A 145 -2.25 -13.65 -1.60
CA LEU A 145 -1.29 -13.68 -0.48
C LEU A 145 -2.02 -13.59 0.87
N ARG A 146 -2.97 -12.66 1.00
CA ARG A 146 -3.77 -12.46 2.20
C ARG A 146 -4.56 -13.71 2.55
N GLY A 147 -5.19 -14.36 1.56
CA GLY A 147 -5.93 -15.60 1.74
C GLY A 147 -5.06 -16.74 2.28
N VAL A 148 -3.86 -16.92 1.72
CA VAL A 148 -2.92 -17.97 2.18
C VAL A 148 -2.43 -17.70 3.60
N ILE A 149 -2.06 -16.45 3.90
CA ILE A 149 -1.62 -16.03 5.25
C ILE A 149 -2.74 -16.22 6.28
N ALA A 150 -3.95 -15.77 5.97
CA ALA A 150 -5.11 -15.86 6.86
C ALA A 150 -5.55 -17.30 7.15
N THR A 151 -5.31 -18.21 6.19
CA THR A 151 -5.61 -19.64 6.38
C THR A 151 -4.56 -20.35 7.22
N THR A 152 -3.31 -19.90 7.18
CA THR A 152 -2.17 -20.58 7.81
C THR A 152 -1.85 -20.04 9.20
N TYR A 153 -1.96 -18.73 9.41
CA TYR A 153 -1.57 -18.07 10.65
C TYR A 153 -2.76 -17.46 11.36
N ARG A 154 -2.78 -17.54 12.70
CA ARG A 154 -3.89 -17.03 13.53
C ARG A 154 -3.85 -15.51 13.70
N GLU A 155 -2.66 -14.96 13.91
CA GLU A 155 -2.46 -13.52 14.10
C GLU A 155 -1.71 -12.93 12.92
N TRP A 156 -2.34 -12.00 12.24
CA TRP A 156 -1.78 -11.26 11.12
C TRP A 156 -2.43 -9.88 11.01
N ASP A 157 -1.71 -8.93 10.42
CA ASP A 157 -2.13 -7.54 10.25
C ASP A 157 -1.46 -6.93 9.01
N PHE A 158 -2.22 -6.60 7.97
CA PHE A 158 -1.70 -5.93 6.78
C PHE A 158 -1.75 -4.40 6.99
N ALA A 159 -0.59 -3.75 6.95
CA ALA A 159 -0.47 -2.31 7.13
C ALA A 159 -0.81 -1.58 5.82
N GLY A 160 -1.68 -0.57 5.88
CA GLY A 160 -2.04 0.26 4.72
C GLY A 160 -3.54 0.36 4.42
N GLU A 161 -4.41 -0.22 5.25
CA GLU A 161 -5.85 -0.03 5.16
C GLU A 161 -6.25 1.36 5.72
N TYR A 162 -6.30 2.38 4.86
CA TYR A 162 -7.26 3.48 5.09
C TYR A 162 -8.65 2.93 4.72
N ASP A 163 -9.46 2.65 5.74
CA ASP A 163 -10.93 2.44 5.69
C ASP A 163 -11.50 1.42 4.67
N ALA A 164 -11.26 0.12 4.85
CA ALA A 164 -12.09 -0.87 4.14
C ALA A 164 -12.50 -2.12 4.93
N TYR A 165 -11.84 -2.49 6.03
CA TYR A 165 -12.26 -3.65 6.83
C TYR A 165 -12.18 -3.36 8.34
N PRO A 166 -13.24 -3.64 9.12
CA PRO A 166 -13.17 -3.49 10.56
C PRO A 166 -12.17 -4.49 11.13
N ARG A 167 -11.25 -3.99 11.96
CA ARG A 167 -10.36 -4.84 12.78
C ARG A 167 -11.23 -5.82 13.56
N ARG A 168 -11.11 -7.12 13.29
CA ARG A 168 -11.58 -8.13 14.25
C ARG A 168 -10.60 -8.10 15.42
N ASN A 169 -10.93 -7.31 16.44
CA ASN A 169 -10.23 -7.38 17.72
C ASN A 169 -10.49 -8.76 18.33
N SER A 170 -9.46 -9.58 18.41
CA SER A 170 -9.43 -10.75 19.27
C SER A 170 -9.26 -10.30 20.72
N THR A 171 -10.34 -9.86 21.35
CA THR A 171 -10.51 -9.77 22.81
C THR A 171 -12.01 -9.75 23.11
N GLU A 172 -12.62 -10.93 23.12
CA GLU A 172 -13.83 -11.19 23.91
C GLU A 172 -13.57 -12.48 24.70
N SER A 173 -12.95 -12.30 25.86
CA SER A 173 -13.10 -13.22 26.99
C SER A 173 -12.71 -12.43 28.24
N LEU A 174 -13.72 -12.08 29.05
CA LEU A 174 -13.72 -12.08 30.52
C LEU A 174 -15.01 -11.38 30.96
N ASP A 175 -15.99 -12.21 31.28
CA ASP A 175 -16.82 -12.15 32.49
C ASP A 175 -17.18 -10.75 33.02
N ASP A 176 -18.40 -10.30 32.71
CA ASP A 176 -19.20 -9.50 33.64
C ASP A 176 -20.69 -9.62 33.27
N VAL A 177 -21.29 -10.77 33.60
CA VAL A 177 -22.73 -10.89 33.83
C VAL A 177 -22.98 -11.82 35.00
N SER A 178 -23.08 -11.26 36.20
CA SER A 178 -24.01 -11.76 37.21
C SER A 178 -24.31 -10.67 38.24
N HIS A 179 -25.62 -10.48 38.45
CA HIS A 179 -26.31 -9.96 39.63
C HIS A 179 -25.51 -9.71 40.91
#